data_AF-A0A133UUK1-F1
#
_entry.id   AF-A0A133UUK1-F1
#
_cell.length_a   1.000
_cell.length_b   1.000
_cell.length_c   1.000
_cell.angle_alpha   90.00
_cell.angle_beta   90.00
_cell.angle_gamma   90.00
#
_symmetry.space_group_name_H-M   'P 1'
#
loop_
_entity.id
_entity.type
_entity.pdbx_description
1 polymer ?
#
loop_
_entity_poly.entity_id
_entity_poly.type
_entity_poly.pdbx_seq_one_letter_code
_entity_poly.pdbx_strand_id
1 'polypeptide(L)' 'MSRRIEIEEEKLILTDEIETVYEAEVKSHGNSARAHVPKKFIGRRALVIVLKD' A
#
# COMPACT_ATOMS: atom_id res chain seq x y z
N MET A 1 4.05 13.76 16.21
CA MET A 1 3.14 12.59 16.35
C MET A 1 3.91 11.36 15.92
N SER A 2 3.79 10.23 16.65
CA SER A 2 4.53 9.00 16.34
C SER A 2 3.85 8.21 15.24
N ARG A 3 4.52 7.98 14.12
CA ARG A 3 4.06 7.09 13.06
C ARG A 3 4.09 5.64 13.55
N ARG A 4 2.95 4.94 13.50
CA ARG A 4 2.85 3.51 13.82
C ARG A 4 2.23 2.75 12.66
N ILE A 5 2.90 1.66 12.26
CA ILE A 5 2.43 0.67 11.29
C ILE A 5 2.62 -0.69 11.95
N GLU A 6 1.51 -1.28 12.40
CA GLU A 6 1.51 -2.57 13.10
C GLU A 6 0.44 -3.48 12.48
N ILE A 7 0.71 -4.78 12.49
CA ILE A 7 -0.26 -5.82 12.12
C ILE A 7 -0.49 -6.63 13.40
N GLU A 8 -1.70 -6.52 13.97
CA GLU A 8 -2.12 -7.24 15.18
C GLU A 8 -3.41 -7.97 14.88
N GLU A 9 -3.50 -9.27 15.18
CA GLU A 9 -4.73 -10.07 15.01
C GLU A 9 -5.41 -9.90 13.63
N GLU A 10 -4.62 -9.90 12.55
CA GLU A 10 -5.12 -9.68 11.18
C GLU A 10 -5.69 -8.28 10.90
N LYS A 11 -5.56 -7.36 11.85
CA LYS A 11 -5.94 -5.95 11.72
C LYS A 11 -4.70 -5.10 11.47
N LEU A 12 -4.81 -4.20 10.50
CA LEU A 12 -3.81 -3.18 10.25
C LEU A 12 -4.08 -1.96 11.12
N ILE A 13 -3.12 -1.57 11.96
CA ILE A 13 -3.13 -0.29 12.66
C ILE A 13 -2.19 0.65 11.94
N LEU A 14 -2.75 1.69 11.31
CA LEU A 14 -2.01 2.75 10.63
C LEU A 14 -2.39 4.10 11.23
N THR A 15 -1.42 4.74 11.88
CA THR A 15 -1.56 6.11 12.41
C THR A 15 -0.56 7.01 11.70
N ASP A 16 -1.03 7.66 10.64
CA ASP A 16 -0.27 8.60 9.81
C ASP A 16 -1.27 9.56 9.13
N GLU A 17 -0.78 10.62 8.49
CA GLU A 17 -1.60 11.52 7.68
C GLU A 17 -1.90 10.87 6.32
N ILE A 18 -2.93 10.02 6.27
CA ILE A 18 -3.29 9.25 5.07
C ILE A 18 -4.07 10.13 4.08
N GLU A 19 -3.53 10.29 2.87
CA GLU A 19 -4.21 11.01 1.78
C GLU A 19 -5.32 10.18 1.12
N THR A 20 -5.09 8.88 0.87
CA THR A 20 -6.07 7.99 0.22
C THR A 20 -5.75 6.51 0.48
N VAL A 21 -6.78 5.67 0.45
CA VAL A 21 -6.67 4.20 0.42
C VAL A 21 -7.50 3.68 -0.75
N TYR A 22 -6.94 2.77 -1.55
CA TYR A 22 -7.65 2.13 -2.66
C TYR A 22 -7.06 0.74 -2.91
N GLU A 23 -7.88 -0.14 -3.48
CA GLU A 23 -7.48 -1.48 -3.90
C GLU A 23 -6.90 -1.44 -5.32
N ALA A 24 -5.85 -2.21 -5.56
CA ALA A 24 -5.25 -2.36 -6.87
C ALA A 24 -4.87 -3.82 -7.12
N GLU A 25 -5.27 -4.33 -8.28
CA GLU A 25 -4.89 -5.67 -8.71
C GLU A 25 -3.39 -5.72 -9.03
N VAL A 26 -2.69 -6.69 -8.44
CA VAL A 26 -1.29 -6.97 -8.74
C VAL A 26 -1.23 -7.83 -10.00
N LYS A 27 -0.66 -7.29 -11.08
CA LYS A 27 -0.52 -7.98 -12.38
C LYS A 27 0.91 -8.39 -12.63
N SER A 28 1.08 -9.48 -13.37
CA SER A 28 2.40 -9.87 -13.87
C SER A 28 2.96 -8.80 -14.83
N HIS A 29 4.27 -8.64 -14.78
CA HIS A 29 5.03 -7.75 -15.64
C HIS A 29 6.41 -8.37 -15.93
N GLY A 30 6.47 -9.20 -16.96
CA GLY A 30 7.65 -10.02 -17.23
C GLY A 30 7.95 -10.95 -16.06
N ASN A 31 9.17 -10.87 -15.50
CA ASN A 31 9.60 -11.62 -14.33
C ASN A 31 9.26 -10.92 -12.99
N SER A 32 8.43 -9.89 -13.02
CA SER A 32 8.04 -9.09 -11.85
C SER A 32 6.53 -8.96 -11.74
N ALA A 33 6.05 -8.30 -10.68
CA ALA A 33 4.65 -7.96 -10.49
C ALA A 33 4.50 -6.44 -10.29
N ARG A 34 3.36 -5.88 -10.71
CA ARG A 34 3.07 -4.45 -10.58
C ARG A 34 1.65 -4.21 -10.11
N ALA A 35 1.48 -3.24 -9.22
CA ALA A 35 0.18 -2.63 -8.91
C ALA A 35 0.12 -1.27 -9.62
N HIS A 36 -0.99 -0.98 -10.30
CA HIS A 36 -1.15 0.30 -10.99
C HIS A 36 -1.48 1.42 -9.99
N VAL A 37 -0.59 2.41 -9.89
CA VAL A 37 -0.77 3.60 -9.05
C VAL A 37 -1.11 4.81 -9.95
N PRO A 38 -2.10 5.66 -9.58
CA PRO A 38 -2.40 6.88 -10.34
C PRO A 38 -1.17 7.78 -10.55
N LYS A 39 -1.00 8.32 -11.77
CA LYS A 39 0.16 9.14 -12.15
C LYS A 39 0.41 10.35 -11.24
N LYS A 40 -0.64 10.90 -10.61
CA LYS A 40 -0.53 12.02 -9.65
C LYS A 40 0.34 11.71 -8.42
N PHE A 41 0.64 10.43 -8.17
CA PHE A 41 1.45 9.98 -7.04
C PHE A 41 2.90 9.61 -7.42
N ILE A 42 3.34 9.84 -8.67
CA ILE A 42 4.74 9.61 -9.08
C ILE A 42 5.70 10.43 -8.21
N GLY A 43 6.78 9.79 -7.74
CA GLY A 43 7.79 10.41 -6.87
C GLY A 43 7.40 10.49 -5.39
N ARG A 44 6.19 10.04 -5.01
CA ARG A 44 5.75 9.98 -3.62
C ARG A 44 6.04 8.61 -2.99
N ARG A 45 6.20 8.59 -1.66
CA ARG A 45 6.31 7.35 -0.89
C ARG A 45 4.95 6.66 -0.83
N ALA A 46 4.91 5.37 -1.15
CA ALA A 46 3.72 4.53 -1.02
C ALA A 46 3.97 3.41 -0.01
N LEU A 47 2.94 3.05 0.75
CA LEU A 47 2.92 1.81 1.53
C LEU A 47 2.14 0.77 0.71
N VAL A 48 2.78 -0.37 0.41
CA VAL A 48 2.14 -1.48 -0.29
C VAL A 48 1.80 -2.54 0.74
N ILE A 49 0.52 -2.88 0.84
CA ILE A 49 0.02 -3.94 1.73
C ILE A 49 -0.46 -5.06 0.83
N VAL A 50 0.20 -6.20 0.93
CA VAL A 50 -0.18 -7.41 0.20
C VAL A 50 -1.06 -8.22 1.14
N LEU A 51 -2.28 -8.50 0.71
CA LEU A 51 -3.21 -9.35 1.45
C LEU A 51 -2.72 -10.81 1.39
N LYS A 52 -3.15 -11.63 2.35
CA LYS A 52 -2.72 -13.04 2.40
C LYS A 52 -3.38 -13.92 1.32
N ASP A 53 -4.47 -13.44 0.72
CA ASP A 53 -5.29 -14.16 -0.26
C ASP A 53 -5.35 -13.41 -1.60
#